data_AF-A0A327J9F0-F1
#
_entry.id   AF-A0A327J9F0-F1
#
_cell.length_a   1.000
_cell.length_b   1.000
_cell.length_c   1.000
_cell.angle_alpha   90.00
_cell.angle_beta   90.00
_cell.angle_gamma   90.00
#
_symmetry.space_group_name_H-M   'P 1'
#
loop_
_entity.id
_entity.type
_entity.pdbx_description
1 polymer ?
#
loop_
_entity_poly.entity_id
_entity_poly.type
_entity_poly.pdbx_seq_one_letter_code
_entity_poly.pdbx_strand_id
1 'polypeptide(L)'
;MNEKCTKYEALFTFRSEEELNEHIQHCEDCRKEHEKMLKVSELIQEAKPYLREKRKNWAKIKVACALFMLMVSGTTLGVLNFNSEVSDTLKYGSALSAEDLGLPVDSYGLIYIE
;
A
#
# COMPACT_ATOMS: atom_id res chain seq x y z
N MET A 1 27.62 27.59 40.19
CA MET A 1 27.00 26.70 39.19
C MET A 1 25.84 27.47 38.57
N ASN A 2 25.98 27.97 37.35
CA ASN A 2 24.85 28.57 36.63
C ASN A 2 23.94 27.43 36.17
N GLU A 3 22.82 27.24 36.85
CA GLU A 3 21.85 26.20 36.51
C GLU A 3 21.25 26.51 35.14
N LYS A 4 21.60 25.69 34.14
CA LYS A 4 20.97 25.75 32.82
C LYS A 4 19.49 25.45 32.97
N CYS A 5 18.63 26.31 32.41
CA CYS A 5 17.19 26.06 32.44
C CYS A 5 16.85 24.91 31.50
N THR A 6 16.26 23.83 32.02
CA THR A 6 15.79 22.66 31.24
C THR A 6 14.27 22.61 31.10
N LYS A 7 13.57 23.66 31.52
CA LYS A 7 12.10 23.67 31.60
C LYS A 7 11.41 23.92 30.26
N TYR A 8 12.16 24.23 29.20
CA TYR A 8 11.61 24.60 27.90
C TYR A 8 10.66 23.55 27.33
N GLU A 9 11.04 22.26 27.36
CA GLU A 9 10.20 21.17 26.82
C GLU A 9 8.85 21.08 27.55
N ALA A 10 8.85 21.20 28.88
CA ALA A 10 7.64 21.15 29.68
C ALA A 10 6.73 22.37 29.46
N LEU A 11 7.31 23.55 29.30
CA LEU A 11 6.57 24.77 28.95
C LEU A 11 5.97 24.66 27.54
N PHE A 12 6.75 24.21 26.57
CA PHE A 12 6.32 24.08 25.18
C PHE A 12 5.22 23.02 24.97
N THR A 13 5.22 21.95 25.76
CA THR A 13 4.26 20.84 25.60
C THR A 13 2.99 20.98 26.45
N PHE A 14 3.10 21.55 27.65
CA PHE A 14 2.00 21.54 28.63
C PHE A 14 1.43 22.93 28.96
N ARG A 15 2.12 24.03 28.62
CA ARG A 15 1.67 25.39 28.93
C ARG A 15 1.21 26.15 27.68
N SER A 16 0.60 27.32 27.91
CA SER A 16 0.17 28.21 26.84
C SER A 16 1.37 28.92 26.19
N GLU A 17 1.16 29.35 24.94
CA GLU A 17 2.16 30.09 24.17
C GLU A 17 2.54 31.42 24.84
N GLU A 18 1.60 32.03 25.55
CA GLU A 18 1.79 33.27 26.33
C GLU A 18 2.80 33.07 27.47
N GLU A 19 2.62 32.04 28.31
CA GLU A 19 3.54 31.72 29.42
C GLU A 19 4.94 31.35 28.93
N LEU A 20 5.02 30.65 27.79
CA LEU A 20 6.29 30.31 27.16
C LEU A 20 7.01 31.57 26.65
N ASN A 21 6.30 32.48 26.00
CA ASN A 21 6.85 33.74 25.47
C ASN A 21 7.38 34.65 26.59
N GLU A 22 6.65 34.77 27.69
CA GLU A 22 7.13 35.48 28.88
C GLU A 22 8.41 34.84 29.44
N HIS A 23 8.46 33.51 29.52
CA HIS A 23 9.65 32.81 30.02
C HIS A 23 10.88 33.00 29.11
N ILE A 24 10.69 32.98 27.79
CA ILE A 24 11.75 33.18 26.79
C ILE A 24 12.33 34.60 26.85
N GLN A 25 11.54 35.60 27.20
CA GLN A 25 12.03 36.98 27.36
C GLN A 25 13.01 37.10 28.55
N HIS A 26 12.82 36.29 29.58
CA HIS A 26 13.63 36.33 30.81
C HIS A 26 14.73 35.27 30.88
N CYS A 27 14.69 34.23 30.04
CA CYS A 27 15.67 33.13 30.04
C CYS A 27 16.38 32.96 28.69
N GLU A 28 17.69 33.23 28.66
CA GLU A 28 18.49 33.11 27.43
C GLU A 28 18.66 31.67 26.92
N ASP A 29 18.69 30.68 27.82
CA ASP A 29 18.84 29.28 27.44
C ASP A 29 17.60 28.79 26.70
N CYS A 30 16.41 29.07 27.26
CA CYS A 30 15.13 28.73 26.63
C CYS A 30 14.89 29.50 25.33
N ARG A 31 15.39 30.74 25.21
CA ARG A 31 15.35 31.49 23.94
C ARG A 31 16.12 30.79 22.83
N LYS A 32 17.35 30.34 23.11
CA LYS A 32 18.18 29.62 22.13
C LYS A 32 17.56 28.29 21.72
N GLU A 33 16.89 27.60 22.65
CA GLU A 33 16.16 26.37 22.35
C GLU A 33 14.92 26.64 21.49
N HIS A 34 14.18 27.70 21.79
CA HIS A 34 13.03 28.13 20.98
C HIS A 34 13.42 28.46 19.55
N GLU A 35 14.50 29.22 19.33
CA GLU A 35 15.01 29.53 18.00
C GLU A 35 15.42 28.28 17.21
N LYS A 36 16.01 27.28 17.88
CA LYS A 36 16.33 25.99 17.24
C LYS A 36 15.05 25.27 16.82
N MET A 37 14.03 25.26 17.68
CA MET A 37 12.76 24.62 17.39
C MET A 37 12.02 25.30 16.23
N LEU A 38 12.04 26.63 16.15
CA LEU A 38 11.47 27.38 15.03
C LEU A 38 12.14 26.99 13.71
N LYS A 39 13.48 26.97 13.66
CA LYS A 39 14.23 26.53 12.47
C LYS A 39 13.90 25.08 12.07
N VAL A 40 13.79 24.18 13.04
CA VAL A 40 13.39 22.79 12.78
C VAL A 40 11.96 22.73 12.23
N SER A 41 11.05 23.56 12.75
CA SER A 41 9.66 23.61 12.28
C SER A 41 9.57 24.07 10.82
N GLU A 42 10.35 25.06 10.41
CA GLU A 42 10.44 25.54 9.02
C GLU A 42 10.93 24.44 8.09
N LEU A 43 12.03 23.75 8.46
CA LEU A 43 12.57 22.63 7.69
C LEU A 43 11.56 21.49 7.53
N ILE A 44 10.76 21.20 8.57
CA ILE A 44 9.70 20.19 8.51
C ILE A 44 8.59 20.65 7.57
N GLN A 45 8.21 21.93 7.57
CA GLN A 45 7.20 22.46 6.67
C GLN A 45 7.64 22.38 5.20
N GLU A 46 8.90 22.63 4.90
CA GLU A 46 9.48 22.46 3.56
C GLU A 46 9.50 20.99 3.10
N ALA A 47 9.80 20.06 4.01
CA ALA A 47 9.84 18.63 3.70
C ALA A 47 8.44 17.98 3.60
N LYS A 48 7.44 18.54 4.28
CA LYS A 48 6.05 18.05 4.33
C LYS A 48 5.40 17.82 2.95
N PRO A 49 5.47 18.75 1.97
CA PRO A 49 4.91 18.52 0.64
C PRO A 49 5.51 17.29 -0.05
N TYR A 50 6.84 17.13 0.00
CA TYR A 50 7.54 15.99 -0.59
C TYR A 50 7.11 14.66 0.04
N LEU A 51 7.00 14.62 1.38
CA LEU A 51 6.55 13.43 2.09
C LEU A 51 5.08 13.09 1.78
N ARG A 52 4.22 14.10 1.65
CA ARG A 52 2.80 13.93 1.30
C ARG A 52 2.65 13.37 -0.11
N GLU A 53 3.41 13.89 -1.06
CA GLU A 53 3.39 13.44 -2.45
C GLU A 53 3.92 12.01 -2.60
N LYS A 54 5.04 11.69 -1.92
CA LYS A 54 5.58 10.32 -1.88
C LYS A 54 4.55 9.32 -1.35
N ARG A 55 3.84 9.63 -0.26
CA ARG A 55 2.77 8.76 0.27
C ARG A 55 1.62 8.58 -0.72
N LYS A 56 1.20 9.64 -1.39
CA LYS A 56 0.12 9.59 -2.40
C LYS A 56 0.50 8.70 -3.59
N ASN A 57 1.74 8.77 -4.06
CA ASN A 57 2.22 7.93 -5.15
C ASN A 57 2.33 6.46 -4.76
N TRP A 58 2.80 6.16 -3.55
CA TRP A 58 2.80 4.79 -3.02
C TRP A 58 1.39 4.21 -2.88
N ALA A 59 0.41 5.01 -2.46
CA ALA A 59 -0.98 4.58 -2.41
C ALA A 59 -1.53 4.24 -3.80
N LYS A 60 -1.25 5.07 -4.82
CA LYS A 60 -1.62 4.79 -6.22
C LYS A 60 -1.01 3.47 -6.72
N ILE A 61 0.27 3.22 -6.43
CA ILE A 61 0.96 1.97 -6.83
C ILE A 61 0.30 0.75 -6.18
N LYS A 62 -0.03 0.83 -4.88
CA LYS A 62 -0.73 -0.27 -4.19
C LYS A 62 -2.10 -0.55 -4.81
N VAL A 63 -2.86 0.49 -5.14
CA VAL A 63 -4.17 0.36 -5.79
C VAL A 63 -4.02 -0.25 -7.19
N ALA A 64 -3.06 0.23 -7.99
CA ALA A 64 -2.79 -0.34 -9.32
C ALA A 64 -2.42 -1.83 -9.25
N CYS A 65 -1.57 -2.20 -8.28
CA CYS A 65 -1.18 -3.59 -8.08
C CYS A 65 -2.36 -4.48 -7.65
N ALA A 66 -3.22 -4.00 -6.74
CA ALA A 66 -4.42 -4.71 -6.34
C ALA A 66 -5.41 -4.91 -7.50
N LEU A 67 -5.62 -3.88 -8.31
CA LEU A 67 -6.48 -3.96 -9.50
C LEU A 67 -5.92 -4.92 -10.55
N PHE A 68 -4.61 -4.91 -10.78
CA PHE A 68 -3.96 -5.85 -11.69
C PHE A 68 -4.16 -7.30 -11.24
N MET A 69 -3.94 -7.59 -9.95
CA MET A 69 -4.15 -8.93 -9.41
C MET A 69 -5.60 -9.40 -9.53
N LEU A 70 -6.57 -8.50 -9.32
CA LEU A 70 -7.99 -8.80 -9.51
C LEU A 70 -8.35 -9.07 -10.98
N MET A 71 -7.81 -8.29 -11.92
CA MET A 71 -8.05 -8.53 -13.34
C MET A 71 -7.43 -9.85 -13.79
N VAL A 72 -6.19 -10.13 -13.38
CA VAL A 72 -5.50 -11.38 -13.72
C VAL A 72 -6.27 -12.57 -13.15
N SER A 73 -6.66 -12.55 -11.88
CA SER A 73 -7.42 -13.66 -11.29
C SER A 73 -8.81 -13.84 -11.92
N GLY A 74 -9.49 -12.76 -12.27
CA GLY A 74 -10.77 -12.83 -12.98
C GLY A 74 -10.64 -13.41 -14.39
N THR A 75 -9.64 -12.97 -15.14
CA THR A 75 -9.38 -13.48 -16.50
C THR A 75 -8.95 -14.94 -16.51
N THR A 76 -8.10 -15.38 -15.57
CA THR A 76 -7.71 -16.79 -15.49
C THR A 76 -8.89 -17.69 -15.12
N LEU A 77 -9.73 -17.30 -14.15
CA LEU A 77 -10.96 -18.04 -13.83
C LEU A 77 -11.93 -18.08 -15.02
N GLY A 78 -12.04 -17.00 -15.79
CA GLY A 78 -12.84 -16.97 -17.01
C GLY A 78 -12.32 -17.94 -18.06
N VAL A 79 -11.01 -17.94 -18.34
CA VAL A 79 -10.40 -18.86 -19.31
C VAL A 79 -10.62 -20.32 -18.90
N LEU A 80 -10.45 -20.65 -17.62
CA LEU A 80 -10.66 -22.00 -17.12
C LEU A 80 -12.13 -22.46 -17.20
N ASN A 81 -13.09 -21.56 -16.95
CA ASN A 81 -14.51 -21.94 -16.98
C ASN A 81 -15.10 -21.97 -18.41
N PHE A 82 -14.66 -21.08 -19.31
CA PHE A 82 -15.21 -20.99 -20.66
C PHE A 82 -14.48 -21.88 -21.68
N ASN A 83 -13.33 -22.48 -21.33
CA ASN A 83 -12.60 -23.40 -22.21
C ASN A 83 -12.47 -24.77 -21.52
N SER A 84 -13.43 -25.66 -21.80
CA SER A 84 -13.45 -27.02 -21.27
C SER A 84 -12.17 -27.81 -21.59
N GLU A 85 -11.61 -27.64 -22.79
CA GLU A 85 -10.36 -28.31 -23.19
C GLU A 85 -9.18 -27.95 -22.28
N VAL A 86 -9.09 -26.69 -21.83
CA VAL A 86 -8.03 -26.23 -20.93
C VAL A 86 -8.25 -26.80 -19.53
N SER A 87 -9.50 -26.80 -19.05
CA SER A 87 -9.86 -27.43 -17.78
C SER A 87 -9.59 -28.93 -17.78
N ASP A 88 -9.93 -29.62 -18.87
CA ASP A 88 -9.77 -31.07 -19.01
C ASP A 88 -8.29 -31.45 -19.10
N THR A 89 -7.50 -30.69 -19.86
CA THR A 89 -6.04 -30.87 -19.90
C THR A 89 -5.40 -30.63 -18.53
N LEU A 90 -5.87 -29.66 -17.74
CA LEU A 90 -5.35 -29.41 -16.39
C LEU A 90 -5.75 -30.50 -15.39
N LYS A 91 -6.93 -31.10 -15.53
CA LYS A 91 -7.46 -32.09 -14.58
C LYS A 91 -7.01 -33.52 -14.91
N TYR A 92 -6.91 -33.86 -16.19
CA TYR A 92 -6.66 -35.22 -16.67
C TYR A 92 -5.32 -35.36 -17.40
N GLY A 93 -4.60 -34.27 -17.68
CA GLY A 93 -3.31 -34.28 -18.37
C GLY A 93 -3.39 -34.35 -19.90
N SER A 94 -4.59 -34.53 -20.45
CA SER A 94 -4.91 -34.56 -21.87
C SER A 94 -6.35 -34.10 -22.10
N ALA A 95 -6.67 -33.61 -23.30
CA ALA A 95 -8.05 -33.37 -23.68
C ALA A 95 -8.82 -34.70 -23.74
N LEU A 96 -10.05 -34.75 -23.21
CA LEU A 96 -10.88 -35.96 -23.21
C LEU A 96 -11.38 -36.25 -24.63
N SER A 97 -11.27 -37.49 -25.09
CA SER A 97 -11.83 -37.93 -26.37
C SER A 97 -13.32 -38.27 -26.25
N ALA A 98 -14.03 -38.37 -27.38
CA ALA A 98 -15.45 -38.73 -27.38
C ALA A 98 -15.72 -40.08 -26.70
N GLU A 99 -14.77 -41.03 -26.81
CA GLU A 99 -14.82 -42.33 -26.15
C GLU A 99 -14.69 -42.19 -24.62
N ASP A 100 -13.79 -41.33 -24.12
CA ASP A 100 -13.61 -41.07 -22.68
C ASP A 100 -14.84 -40.41 -22.04
N LEU A 101 -15.62 -39.66 -22.83
CA LEU A 101 -16.92 -39.10 -22.44
C LEU A 101 -18.07 -40.13 -22.46
N GLY A 102 -17.81 -41.38 -22.89
CA GLY A 102 -18.82 -42.44 -22.99
C GLY A 102 -19.78 -42.27 -24.16
N LEU A 103 -19.40 -41.49 -25.18
CA LEU A 103 -20.18 -41.37 -26.42
C LEU A 103 -19.93 -42.60 -27.30
N PRO A 104 -20.95 -43.12 -28.00
CA PRO A 104 -20.75 -44.21 -28.95
C PRO A 104 -19.85 -43.72 -30.09
N VAL A 105 -18.73 -44.40 -30.31
CA VAL A 105 -17.76 -44.10 -31.37
C VAL A 105 -17.60 -45.31 -32.31
N ASP A 106 -17.30 -45.06 -33.57
CA ASP A 106 -17.02 -46.09 -34.56
C ASP A 106 -15.59 -46.64 -34.45
N SER A 107 -15.25 -47.65 -35.27
CA SER A 107 -13.90 -48.24 -35.32
C SER A 107 -12.79 -47.28 -35.79
N TYR A 108 -13.14 -46.09 -36.28
CA TYR A 108 -12.23 -45.03 -36.69
C TYR A 108 -12.14 -43.89 -35.65
N GLY A 109 -12.86 -43.98 -34.53
CA GLY A 109 -12.85 -43.00 -33.43
C GLY A 109 -13.76 -41.78 -33.67
N LEU A 110 -14.68 -41.85 -34.63
CA LEU A 110 -15.67 -40.81 -34.90
C LEU A 110 -16.96 -41.09 -34.14
N ILE A 111 -17.71 -40.04 -33.77
CA ILE A 111 -18.99 -40.18 -33.07
C ILE A 111 -19.97 -40.92 -33.99
N TYR A 112 -20.49 -42.05 -33.50
CA TYR A 112 -21.50 -42.85 -34.17
C TYR A 112 -22.88 -42.25 -33.89
N ILE A 113 -23.58 -41.87 -34.95
CA ILE A 113 -24.97 -41.38 -34.89
C ILE A 113 -25.81 -42.44 -35.57
N GLU A 114 -26.77 -43.04 -34.85
CA GLU A 114 -27.77 -43.96 -35.42
C GLU A 114 -28.68 -43.27 -36.45
#